data_AF-A0A5N5NVX1-F1
#
_entry.id   AF-A0A5N5NVX1-F1
#
_cell.length_a   1.000
_cell.length_b   1.000
_cell.length_c   1.000
_cell.angle_alpha   90.00
_cell.angle_beta   90.00
_cell.angle_gamma   90.00
#
_symmetry.space_group_name_H-M   'P 1'
#
loop_
_entity.id
_entity.type
_entity.pdbx_description
1 polymer ?
#
loop_
_entity_poly.entity_id
_entity_poly.type
_entity_poly.pdbx_seq_one_letter_code
_entity_poly.pdbx_strand_id
1 'polypeptide(L)'
;MNRMEVLSERVAAAHLDRRRQRELQRQERIFNTKVRTIGVDKEALQHQVEEKRAQRDSESRAVKEHSDDLIHTDRAACLLESRQKKDKRLLAEAIVNFCQQFQQPSSRREFDLNDPEVLKKQEGVRVLPGLAGEDLGSEDRTRRQREQLRDWTLQQQQELDQAKELQRLQGNSGLQDFRRWRKSTKRATNIAIKDFNRALAVELREQRERERRQVEENNRTDILNHLQGELLSESVQRSARVRRDCYKGMTPEQIRE
;
A
#
# COMPACT_ATOMS: atom_id res chain seq x y z
N MET A 1 -67.03 -129.47 -77.76
CA MET A 1 -67.23 -128.57 -76.60
C MET A 1 -66.04 -127.63 -76.53
N ASN A 2 -66.28 -126.31 -76.48
CA ASN A 2 -65.26 -125.30 -76.75
C ASN A 2 -64.37 -125.03 -75.52
N ARG A 3 -63.05 -124.94 -75.75
CA ARG A 3 -62.02 -124.82 -74.70
C ARG A 3 -62.14 -123.55 -73.83
N MET A 4 -62.79 -122.50 -74.35
CA MET A 4 -63.05 -121.24 -73.63
C MET A 4 -64.18 -121.37 -72.60
N GLU A 5 -65.19 -122.20 -72.87
CA GLU A 5 -66.30 -122.45 -71.93
C GLU A 5 -65.81 -123.21 -70.71
N VAL A 6 -64.94 -124.21 -70.92
CA VAL A 6 -64.33 -125.03 -69.85
C VAL A 6 -63.44 -124.21 -68.91
N LEU A 7 -62.78 -123.14 -69.40
CA LEU A 7 -61.97 -122.25 -68.56
C LEU A 7 -62.85 -121.28 -67.75
N SER A 8 -63.91 -120.74 -68.36
CA SER A 8 -64.90 -119.89 -67.68
C SER A 8 -65.59 -120.65 -66.54
N GLU A 9 -65.97 -121.91 -66.80
CA GLU A 9 -66.60 -122.80 -65.80
C GLU A 9 -65.66 -123.12 -64.63
N ARG A 10 -64.34 -123.30 -64.88
CA ARG A 10 -63.35 -123.53 -63.81
C ARG A 10 -63.14 -122.30 -62.92
N VAL A 11 -63.10 -121.11 -63.51
CA VAL A 11 -62.98 -119.85 -62.76
C VAL A 11 -64.25 -119.60 -61.94
N ALA A 12 -65.42 -119.82 -62.52
CA ALA A 12 -66.71 -119.74 -61.83
C ALA A 12 -66.79 -120.73 -60.65
N ALA A 13 -66.34 -121.98 -60.84
CA ALA A 13 -66.26 -122.98 -59.77
C ALA A 13 -65.33 -122.53 -58.63
N ALA A 14 -64.13 -122.03 -58.94
CA ALA A 14 -63.20 -121.53 -57.92
C ALA A 14 -63.74 -120.33 -57.13
N HIS A 15 -64.50 -119.43 -57.78
CA HIS A 15 -65.18 -118.33 -57.10
C HIS A 15 -66.30 -118.81 -56.18
N LEU A 16 -67.09 -119.79 -56.62
CA LEU A 16 -68.13 -120.43 -55.80
C LEU A 16 -67.51 -121.13 -54.59
N ASP A 17 -66.40 -121.84 -54.77
CA ASP A 17 -65.71 -122.53 -53.68
C ASP A 17 -65.11 -121.55 -52.68
N ARG A 18 -64.50 -120.44 -53.12
CA ARG A 18 -64.04 -119.36 -52.21
C ARG A 18 -65.19 -118.70 -51.46
N ARG A 19 -66.37 -118.60 -52.06
CA ARG A 19 -67.56 -118.04 -51.40
C ARG A 19 -68.11 -119.02 -50.37
N ARG A 20 -68.18 -120.32 -50.71
CA ARG A 20 -68.56 -121.40 -49.78
C ARG A 20 -67.60 -121.46 -48.59
N GLN A 21 -66.29 -121.43 -48.84
CA GLN A 21 -65.27 -121.42 -47.79
C GLN A 21 -65.38 -120.20 -46.86
N ARG A 22 -65.60 -119.00 -47.42
CA ARG A 22 -65.84 -117.78 -46.61
C ARG A 22 -67.13 -117.87 -45.79
N GLU A 23 -68.19 -118.43 -46.36
CA GLU A 23 -69.46 -118.62 -45.63
C GLU A 23 -69.31 -119.65 -44.51
N LEU A 24 -68.57 -120.75 -44.74
CA LEU A 24 -68.25 -121.73 -43.69
C LEU A 24 -67.47 -121.09 -42.54
N GLN A 25 -66.39 -120.35 -42.82
CA GLN A 25 -65.62 -119.61 -41.81
C GLN A 25 -66.44 -118.53 -41.08
N ARG A 26 -67.49 -117.99 -41.73
CA ARG A 26 -68.41 -117.03 -41.12
C ARG A 26 -69.43 -117.74 -40.22
N GLN A 27 -70.01 -118.84 -40.69
CA GLN A 27 -70.96 -119.65 -39.93
C GLN A 27 -70.32 -120.19 -38.63
N GLU A 28 -69.07 -120.65 -38.69
CA GLU A 28 -68.31 -121.08 -37.50
C GLU A 28 -68.24 -119.99 -36.41
N ARG A 29 -68.14 -118.72 -36.80
CA ARG A 29 -68.11 -117.57 -35.88
C ARG A 29 -69.50 -117.16 -35.37
N ILE A 30 -70.53 -117.22 -36.24
CA ILE A 30 -71.89 -116.78 -35.90
C ILE A 30 -72.61 -117.79 -35.01
N PHE A 31 -72.43 -119.09 -35.27
CA PHE A 31 -73.09 -120.16 -34.51
C PHE A 31 -72.37 -120.47 -33.19
N ASN A 32 -71.12 -120.05 -33.02
CA ASN A 32 -70.43 -120.13 -31.74
C ASN A 32 -70.82 -118.95 -30.84
N THR A 33 -71.70 -119.19 -29.85
CA THR A 33 -72.22 -118.16 -28.94
C THR A 33 -71.14 -117.44 -28.15
N LYS A 34 -70.05 -118.12 -27.77
CA LYS A 34 -68.96 -117.53 -26.99
C LYS A 34 -68.13 -116.54 -27.81
N VAL A 35 -67.80 -116.89 -29.06
CA VAL A 35 -67.09 -116.00 -29.98
C VAL A 35 -67.94 -114.78 -30.34
N ARG A 36 -69.26 -114.95 -30.47
CA ARG A 36 -70.19 -113.85 -30.74
C ARG A 36 -70.29 -112.82 -29.60
N THR A 37 -70.30 -113.28 -28.34
CA THR A 37 -70.48 -112.40 -27.18
C THR A 37 -69.16 -111.76 -26.71
N ILE A 38 -68.04 -112.50 -26.74
CA ILE A 38 -66.75 -112.07 -26.15
C ILE A 38 -65.53 -112.41 -27.03
N GLY A 39 -65.72 -112.55 -28.35
CA GLY A 39 -64.61 -112.81 -29.27
C GLY A 39 -63.63 -111.64 -29.30
N VAL A 40 -62.39 -111.90 -28.89
CA VAL A 40 -61.29 -110.92 -28.91
C VAL A 40 -60.06 -111.59 -29.48
N ASP A 41 -59.38 -110.90 -30.38
CA ASP A 41 -58.09 -111.31 -30.90
C ASP A 41 -57.00 -110.96 -29.88
N LYS A 42 -56.63 -111.94 -29.05
CA LYS A 42 -55.63 -111.76 -27.99
C LYS A 42 -54.24 -111.51 -28.56
N GLU A 43 -53.93 -112.11 -29.70
CA GLU A 43 -52.61 -111.99 -30.34
C GLU A 43 -52.43 -110.57 -30.91
N ALA A 44 -53.46 -110.04 -31.59
CA ALA A 44 -53.43 -108.66 -32.07
C ALA A 44 -53.36 -107.63 -30.94
N LEU A 45 -54.10 -107.82 -29.83
CA LEU A 45 -54.02 -106.93 -28.68
C LEU A 45 -52.66 -107.00 -27.98
N GLN A 46 -52.07 -108.20 -27.88
CA GLN A 46 -50.74 -108.37 -27.31
C GLN A 46 -49.70 -107.61 -28.14
N HIS A 47 -49.77 -107.72 -29.47
CA HIS A 47 -48.93 -106.92 -30.38
C HIS A 47 -49.10 -105.42 -30.19
N GLN A 48 -50.34 -104.91 -30.05
CA GLN A 48 -50.58 -103.48 -29.81
C GLN A 48 -50.02 -103.01 -28.45
N VAL A 49 -50.07 -103.85 -27.42
CA VAL A 49 -49.49 -103.54 -26.11
C VAL A 49 -47.97 -103.48 -26.20
N GLU A 50 -47.35 -104.41 -26.91
CA GLU A 50 -45.90 -104.45 -27.14
C GLU A 50 -45.43 -103.23 -27.95
N GLU A 51 -46.13 -102.88 -29.03
CA GLU A 51 -45.86 -101.68 -29.83
C GLU A 51 -45.90 -100.41 -28.97
N LYS A 52 -46.96 -100.25 -28.17
CA LYS A 52 -47.11 -99.09 -27.29
C LYS A 52 -46.05 -99.04 -26.19
N ARG A 53 -45.59 -100.20 -25.69
CA ARG A 53 -44.46 -100.26 -24.74
C ARG A 53 -43.16 -99.85 -25.42
N ALA A 54 -42.88 -100.40 -26.61
CA ALA A 54 -41.69 -100.05 -27.37
C ALA A 54 -41.64 -98.55 -27.70
N GLN A 55 -42.78 -97.95 -28.05
CA GLN A 55 -42.90 -96.52 -28.28
C GLN A 55 -42.63 -95.70 -27.01
N ARG A 56 -43.21 -96.09 -25.87
CA ARG A 56 -42.94 -95.40 -24.60
C ARG A 56 -41.48 -95.52 -24.17
N ASP A 57 -40.85 -96.67 -24.43
CA ASP A 57 -39.45 -96.89 -24.11
C ASP A 57 -38.53 -96.06 -25.01
N SER A 58 -38.86 -95.92 -26.31
CA SER A 58 -38.09 -95.07 -27.22
C SER A 58 -38.25 -93.58 -26.87
N GLU A 59 -39.46 -93.13 -26.57
CA GLU A 59 -39.72 -91.77 -26.07
C GLU A 59 -38.98 -91.49 -24.76
N SER A 60 -39.00 -92.45 -23.82
CA SER A 60 -38.27 -92.30 -22.55
C SER A 60 -36.75 -92.22 -22.77
N ARG A 61 -36.20 -92.97 -23.72
CA ARG A 61 -34.77 -92.89 -24.08
C ARG A 61 -34.44 -91.53 -24.69
N ALA A 62 -35.23 -91.05 -25.64
CA ALA A 62 -35.02 -89.74 -26.27
C ALA A 62 -35.08 -88.59 -25.24
N VAL A 63 -36.03 -88.63 -24.31
CA VAL A 63 -36.12 -87.63 -23.23
C VAL A 63 -34.90 -87.69 -22.31
N LYS A 64 -34.39 -88.89 -21.99
CA LYS A 64 -33.17 -89.05 -21.17
C LYS A 64 -31.95 -88.49 -21.88
N GLU A 65 -31.75 -88.82 -23.15
CA GLU A 65 -30.65 -88.28 -23.96
C GLU A 65 -30.70 -86.75 -24.00
N HIS A 66 -31.87 -86.17 -24.25
CA HIS A 66 -32.03 -84.72 -24.24
C HIS A 66 -31.76 -84.10 -22.86
N SER A 67 -32.20 -84.75 -21.78
CA SER A 67 -31.92 -84.32 -20.41
C SER A 67 -30.41 -84.34 -20.11
N ASP A 68 -29.71 -85.38 -20.55
CA ASP A 68 -28.27 -85.51 -20.34
C ASP A 68 -27.49 -84.43 -21.13
N ASP A 69 -27.92 -84.12 -22.36
CA ASP A 69 -27.36 -83.03 -23.16
C ASP A 69 -27.57 -81.65 -22.51
N LEU A 70 -28.76 -81.42 -21.93
CA LEU A 70 -29.04 -80.19 -21.19
C LEU A 70 -28.13 -80.06 -19.96
N ILE A 71 -27.92 -81.15 -19.21
CA ILE A 71 -27.00 -81.16 -18.07
C ILE A 71 -25.57 -80.87 -18.54
N HIS A 72 -25.15 -81.41 -19.68
CA HIS A 72 -23.81 -81.17 -20.21
C HIS A 72 -23.62 -79.71 -20.64
N THR A 73 -24.58 -79.14 -21.35
CA THR A 73 -24.54 -77.74 -21.79
C THR A 73 -24.59 -76.75 -20.62
N ASP A 74 -25.41 -77.01 -19.61
CA ASP A 74 -25.49 -76.20 -18.39
C ASP A 74 -24.14 -76.18 -17.64
N ARG A 75 -23.50 -77.34 -17.47
CA ARG A 75 -22.16 -77.44 -16.88
C ARG A 75 -21.13 -76.61 -17.66
N ALA A 76 -21.18 -76.66 -19.01
CA ALA A 76 -20.28 -75.86 -19.84
C ALA A 76 -20.54 -74.35 -19.68
N ALA A 77 -21.81 -73.94 -19.59
CA ALA A 77 -22.20 -72.55 -19.36
C ALA A 77 -21.69 -72.03 -18.00
N CYS A 78 -21.84 -72.80 -16.92
CA CYS A 78 -21.32 -72.44 -15.60
C CYS A 78 -19.79 -72.23 -15.59
N LEU A 79 -19.05 -73.07 -16.31
CA LEU A 79 -17.60 -72.94 -16.44
C LEU A 79 -17.21 -71.67 -17.20
N LEU A 80 -17.90 -71.37 -18.30
CA LEU A 80 -17.67 -70.15 -19.09
C LEU A 80 -18.00 -68.88 -18.29
N GLU A 81 -19.10 -68.89 -17.54
CA GLU A 81 -19.47 -67.77 -16.67
C GLU A 81 -18.41 -67.54 -15.58
N SER A 82 -17.91 -68.62 -14.97
CA SER A 82 -16.86 -68.55 -13.96
C SER A 82 -15.55 -67.99 -14.52
N ARG A 83 -15.19 -68.34 -15.75
CA ARG A 83 -14.03 -67.76 -16.46
C ARG A 83 -14.26 -66.27 -16.72
N GLN A 84 -15.40 -65.91 -17.28
CA GLN A 84 -15.72 -64.50 -17.56
C GLN A 84 -15.70 -63.64 -16.28
N LYS A 85 -16.20 -64.17 -15.16
CA LYS A 85 -16.15 -63.47 -13.86
C LYS A 85 -14.71 -63.25 -13.40
N LYS A 86 -13.81 -64.22 -13.59
CA LYS A 86 -12.38 -64.06 -13.28
C LYS A 86 -11.74 -63.02 -14.19
N ASP A 87 -11.99 -63.06 -15.49
CA ASP A 87 -11.44 -62.10 -16.45
C ASP A 87 -11.91 -60.68 -16.15
N LYS A 88 -13.20 -60.50 -15.81
CA LYS A 88 -13.75 -59.21 -15.36
C LYS A 88 -13.05 -58.69 -14.10
N ARG A 89 -12.74 -59.56 -13.13
CA ARG A 89 -12.00 -59.19 -11.93
C ARG A 89 -10.57 -58.77 -12.25
N LEU A 90 -9.85 -59.57 -13.05
CA LEU A 90 -8.49 -59.24 -13.48
C LEU A 90 -8.43 -57.92 -14.25
N LEU A 91 -9.39 -57.67 -15.14
CA LEU A 91 -9.50 -56.41 -15.85
C LEU A 91 -9.75 -55.24 -14.90
N ALA A 92 -10.68 -55.39 -13.94
CA ALA A 92 -10.96 -54.36 -12.96
C ALA A 92 -9.73 -54.07 -12.07
N GLU A 93 -9.02 -55.10 -11.62
CA GLU A 93 -7.76 -54.97 -10.89
C GLU A 93 -6.70 -54.24 -11.73
N ALA A 94 -6.54 -54.59 -13.01
CA ALA A 94 -5.61 -53.92 -13.91
C ALA A 94 -5.95 -52.44 -14.11
N ILE A 95 -7.24 -52.09 -14.25
CA ILE A 95 -7.69 -50.69 -14.36
C ILE A 95 -7.37 -49.93 -13.07
N VAL A 96 -7.69 -50.50 -11.91
CA VAL A 96 -7.40 -49.88 -10.62
C VAL A 96 -5.90 -49.66 -10.45
N ASN A 97 -5.09 -50.67 -10.74
CA ASN A 97 -3.63 -50.59 -10.69
C ASN A 97 -3.09 -49.50 -11.64
N PHE A 98 -3.63 -49.41 -12.86
CA PHE A 98 -3.25 -48.37 -13.81
C PHE A 98 -3.60 -46.97 -13.30
N CYS A 99 -4.81 -46.77 -12.77
CA CYS A 99 -5.20 -45.50 -12.17
C CYS A 99 -4.32 -45.14 -10.97
N GLN A 100 -3.97 -46.13 -10.14
CA GLN A 100 -3.08 -45.96 -9.00
C GLN A 100 -1.65 -45.56 -9.41
N GLN A 101 -1.14 -46.11 -10.51
CA GLN A 101 0.23 -45.82 -10.95
C GLN A 101 0.34 -44.51 -11.75
N PHE A 102 -0.63 -44.23 -12.63
CA PHE A 102 -0.47 -43.19 -13.65
C PHE A 102 -1.45 -42.03 -13.52
N GLN A 103 -2.56 -42.18 -12.79
CA GLN A 103 -3.62 -41.17 -12.69
C GLN A 103 -3.74 -40.58 -11.29
N GLN A 104 -2.64 -40.56 -10.53
CA GLN A 104 -2.62 -39.95 -9.21
C GLN A 104 -2.92 -38.45 -9.29
N PRO A 105 -3.68 -37.88 -8.33
CA PRO A 105 -3.93 -36.45 -8.28
C PRO A 105 -2.64 -35.62 -8.27
N SER A 106 -1.62 -36.11 -7.56
CA SER A 106 -0.29 -35.49 -7.48
C SER A 106 0.47 -35.45 -8.81
N SER A 107 0.19 -36.37 -9.73
CA SER A 107 0.82 -36.44 -11.05
C SER A 107 0.14 -35.55 -12.09
N ARG A 108 -0.92 -34.81 -11.71
CA ARG A 108 -1.63 -33.90 -12.62
C ARG A 108 -0.78 -32.66 -12.89
N ARG A 109 -0.90 -32.12 -14.11
CA ARG A 109 -0.21 -30.90 -14.54
C ARG A 109 -0.54 -29.68 -13.70
N GLU A 110 -1.76 -29.60 -13.20
CA GLU A 110 -2.33 -28.49 -12.43
C GLU A 110 -2.42 -28.81 -10.93
N PHE A 111 -1.69 -29.82 -10.45
CA PHE A 111 -1.69 -30.18 -9.04
C PHE A 111 -1.06 -29.08 -8.17
N ASP A 112 -0.07 -28.36 -8.69
CA ASP A 112 0.52 -27.17 -8.07
C ASP A 112 -0.49 -26.08 -7.73
N LEU A 113 -1.56 -25.94 -8.52
CA LEU A 113 -2.65 -24.99 -8.26
C LEU A 113 -3.69 -25.55 -7.28
N ASN A 114 -3.90 -26.86 -7.28
CA ASN A 114 -4.95 -27.55 -6.52
C ASN A 114 -4.45 -28.24 -5.24
N ASP A 115 -3.17 -28.09 -4.91
CA ASP A 115 -2.59 -28.74 -3.75
C ASP A 115 -3.13 -28.10 -2.45
N PRO A 116 -3.73 -28.89 -1.53
CA PRO A 116 -4.29 -28.35 -0.29
C PRO A 116 -3.25 -27.69 0.61
N GLU A 117 -1.96 -27.99 0.41
CA GLU A 117 -0.85 -27.45 1.18
C GLU A 117 -0.08 -26.32 0.47
N VAL A 118 -0.60 -25.81 -0.66
CA VAL A 118 0.05 -24.73 -1.43
C VAL A 118 0.45 -23.56 -0.54
N LEU A 119 -0.43 -23.11 0.34
CA LEU A 119 -0.17 -21.97 1.24
C LEU A 119 0.93 -22.26 2.28
N LYS A 120 1.17 -23.52 2.64
CA LYS A 120 2.26 -23.92 3.55
C LYS A 120 3.59 -24.04 2.82
N LYS A 121 3.56 -24.46 1.55
CA LYS A 121 4.74 -24.66 0.69
C LYS A 121 5.21 -23.37 0.03
N GLN A 122 4.32 -22.41 -0.13
CA GLN A 122 4.69 -21.06 -0.54
C GLN A 122 5.52 -20.41 0.58
N GLU A 123 6.84 -20.55 0.48
CA GLU A 123 7.74 -19.65 1.19
C GLU A 123 7.38 -18.22 0.75
N GLY A 124 7.25 -17.32 1.72
CA GLY A 124 6.76 -15.96 1.51
C GLY A 124 7.69 -15.14 0.62
N VAL A 125 7.67 -15.40 -0.69
CA VAL A 125 8.31 -14.59 -1.70
C VAL A 125 7.50 -13.29 -1.75
N ARG A 126 7.93 -12.34 -0.94
CA ARG A 126 7.48 -10.95 -1.06
C ARG A 126 8.02 -10.47 -2.41
N VAL A 127 7.16 -10.52 -3.43
CA VAL A 127 7.42 -10.11 -4.82
C VAL A 127 7.97 -8.68 -4.89
N LEU A 128 7.71 -7.89 -3.86
CA LEU A 128 8.31 -6.58 -3.66
C LEU A 128 9.14 -6.63 -2.38
N PRO A 129 10.46 -6.91 -2.47
CA PRO A 129 11.39 -6.49 -1.43
C PRO A 129 11.14 -4.99 -1.20
N GLY A 130 10.97 -4.58 0.05
CA GLY A 130 10.40 -3.30 0.47
C GLY A 130 10.67 -2.13 -0.48
N LEU A 131 9.63 -1.32 -0.74
CA LEU A 131 9.73 -0.16 -1.61
C LEU A 131 10.85 0.75 -1.10
N ALA A 132 11.74 1.22 -1.98
CA ALA A 132 12.90 2.05 -1.59
C ALA A 132 12.54 3.34 -0.82
N GLY A 133 11.27 3.77 -0.86
CA GLY A 133 10.75 4.90 -0.09
C GLY A 133 10.14 4.54 1.28
N GLU A 134 9.98 3.27 1.61
CA GLU A 134 9.51 2.84 2.92
C GLU A 134 10.66 2.87 3.92
N ASP A 135 10.60 3.85 4.79
CA ASP A 135 11.57 4.03 5.84
C ASP A 135 11.02 3.53 7.19
N LEU A 136 11.41 2.31 7.52
CA LEU A 136 11.04 1.66 8.79
C LEU A 136 11.64 2.37 10.02
N GLY A 137 12.66 3.20 9.84
CA GLY A 137 13.34 3.96 10.91
C GLY A 137 12.88 5.41 11.04
N SER A 138 11.71 5.76 10.49
CA SER A 138 11.24 7.16 10.43
C SER A 138 11.08 7.81 11.80
N GLU A 139 10.59 7.06 12.79
CA GLU A 139 10.46 7.51 14.16
C GLU A 139 11.83 7.81 14.79
N ASP A 140 12.82 6.93 14.59
CA ASP A 140 14.17 7.10 15.09
C ASP A 140 14.87 8.30 14.47
N ARG A 141 14.73 8.51 13.15
CA ARG A 141 15.27 9.70 12.48
C ARG A 141 14.63 10.97 13.04
N THR A 142 13.30 10.97 13.17
CA THR A 142 12.56 12.13 13.66
C THR A 142 12.97 12.47 15.10
N ARG A 143 13.19 11.46 15.94
CA ARG A 143 13.71 11.63 17.30
C ARG A 143 15.08 12.29 17.28
N ARG A 144 16.03 11.78 16.50
CA ARG A 144 17.39 12.36 16.38
C ARG A 144 17.36 13.79 15.84
N GLN A 145 16.51 14.08 14.85
CA GLN A 145 16.34 15.43 14.31
C GLN A 145 15.80 16.41 15.35
N ARG A 146 14.85 15.97 16.20
CA ARG A 146 14.32 16.79 17.30
C ARG A 146 15.38 17.05 18.37
N GLU A 147 16.18 16.04 18.72
CA GLU A 147 17.30 16.18 19.65
C GLU A 147 18.33 17.19 19.12
N GLN A 148 18.75 17.06 17.86
CA GLN A 148 19.66 18.00 17.21
C GLN A 148 19.13 19.44 17.21
N LEU A 149 17.85 19.62 16.85
CA LEU A 149 17.24 20.95 16.82
C LEU A 149 17.16 21.57 18.23
N ARG A 150 16.84 20.76 19.24
CA ARG A 150 16.82 21.20 20.63
C ARG A 150 18.20 21.68 21.06
N ASP A 151 19.23 20.91 20.78
CA ASP A 151 20.61 21.24 21.18
C ASP A 151 21.11 22.52 20.48
N TRP A 152 20.84 22.66 19.17
CA TRP A 152 21.17 23.89 18.44
C TRP A 152 20.44 25.12 18.98
N THR A 153 19.15 24.97 19.31
CA THR A 153 18.36 26.08 19.86
C THR A 153 18.86 26.49 21.23
N LEU A 154 19.34 25.53 22.04
CA LEU A 154 19.94 25.80 23.34
C LEU A 154 21.27 26.53 23.18
N GLN A 155 22.13 26.08 22.26
CA GLN A 155 23.40 26.73 21.99
C GLN A 155 23.22 28.17 21.52
N GLN A 156 22.29 28.42 20.58
CA GLN A 156 22.01 29.78 20.10
C GLN A 156 21.51 30.71 21.23
N GLN A 157 20.68 30.21 22.14
CA GLN A 157 20.24 30.99 23.30
C GLN A 157 21.42 31.35 24.21
N GLN A 158 22.29 30.37 24.50
CA GLN A 158 23.49 30.62 25.32
C GLN A 158 24.41 31.65 24.67
N GLU A 159 24.68 31.54 23.37
CA GLU A 159 25.51 32.49 22.63
C GLU A 159 24.90 33.90 22.63
N LEU A 160 23.58 34.01 22.43
CA LEU A 160 22.88 35.30 22.49
C LEU A 160 22.93 35.92 23.89
N ASP A 161 22.75 35.12 24.93
CA ASP A 161 22.78 35.62 26.30
C ASP A 161 24.21 36.04 26.70
N GLN A 162 25.24 35.28 26.32
CA GLN A 162 26.64 35.68 26.48
C GLN A 162 26.95 36.98 25.71
N ALA A 163 26.48 37.12 24.48
CA ALA A 163 26.67 38.33 23.69
C ALA A 163 25.99 39.55 24.34
N LYS A 164 24.77 39.39 24.86
CA LYS A 164 24.07 40.44 25.61
C LYS A 164 24.82 40.81 26.89
N GLU A 165 25.35 39.83 27.63
CA GLU A 165 26.14 40.10 28.82
C GLU A 165 27.42 40.87 28.51
N LEU A 166 28.17 40.47 27.46
CA LEU A 166 29.33 41.20 26.98
C LEU A 166 28.97 42.63 26.56
N GLN A 167 27.87 42.81 25.84
CA GLN A 167 27.38 44.14 25.44
C GLN A 167 27.00 44.99 26.66
N ARG A 168 26.38 44.41 27.69
CA ARG A 168 26.07 45.12 28.95
C ARG A 168 27.34 45.53 29.69
N LEU A 169 28.34 44.65 29.77
CA LEU A 169 29.62 44.95 30.41
C LEU A 169 30.39 46.03 29.64
N GLN A 170 30.49 45.91 28.31
CA GLN A 170 31.11 46.92 27.45
C GLN A 170 30.36 48.26 27.53
N GLY A 171 29.03 48.24 27.44
CA GLY A 171 28.19 49.44 27.58
C GLY A 171 28.39 50.13 28.92
N ASN A 172 28.47 49.37 30.01
CA ASN A 172 28.74 49.91 31.35
C ASN A 172 30.15 50.50 31.46
N SER A 173 31.17 49.89 30.85
CA SER A 173 32.52 50.46 30.82
C SER A 173 32.58 51.75 29.99
N GLY A 174 31.99 51.76 28.79
CA GLY A 174 31.91 52.94 27.93
C GLY A 174 31.10 54.09 28.56
N LEU A 175 30.01 53.79 29.28
CA LEU A 175 29.27 54.77 30.06
C LEU A 175 30.10 55.39 31.18
N GLN A 176 30.92 54.59 31.87
CA GLN A 176 31.83 55.08 32.91
C GLN A 176 32.92 55.97 32.32
N ASP A 177 33.52 55.57 31.20
CA ASP A 177 34.56 56.34 30.52
C ASP A 177 34.02 57.64 29.93
N PHE A 178 32.85 57.60 29.29
CA PHE A 178 32.16 58.80 28.82
C PHE A 178 31.84 59.77 29.98
N ARG A 179 31.39 59.23 31.13
CA ARG A 179 31.13 60.04 32.33
C ARG A 179 32.41 60.66 32.89
N ARG A 180 33.54 59.94 32.86
CA ARG A 180 34.86 60.46 33.26
C ARG A 180 35.33 61.56 32.30
N TRP A 181 35.27 61.33 31.00
CA TRP A 181 35.62 62.30 29.97
C TRP A 181 34.79 63.58 30.09
N ARG A 182 33.45 63.47 30.18
CA ARG A 182 32.54 64.62 30.35
C ARG A 182 32.87 65.45 31.60
N LYS A 183 33.23 64.80 32.71
CA LYS A 183 33.68 65.51 33.93
C LYS A 183 35.01 66.24 33.69
N SER A 184 35.96 65.62 32.99
CA SER A 184 37.24 66.23 32.65
C SER A 184 37.06 67.46 31.75
N THR A 185 36.28 67.35 30.68
CA THR A 185 36.00 68.45 29.76
C THR A 185 35.33 69.63 30.48
N LYS A 186 34.33 69.37 31.34
CA LYS A 186 33.70 70.42 32.16
C LYS A 186 34.68 71.12 33.10
N ARG A 187 35.64 70.38 33.67
CA ARG A 187 36.69 70.97 34.51
C ARG A 187 37.60 71.88 33.67
N ALA A 188 38.03 71.41 32.49
CA ALA A 188 38.86 72.19 31.58
C ALA A 188 38.17 73.47 31.10
N THR A 189 36.88 73.40 30.72
CA THR A 189 36.11 74.59 30.31
C THR A 189 35.97 75.57 31.45
N ASN A 190 35.72 75.11 32.68
CA ASN A 190 35.60 76.00 33.83
C ASN A 190 36.92 76.69 34.17
N ILE A 191 38.06 76.01 34.00
CA ILE A 191 39.39 76.60 34.15
C ILE A 191 39.61 77.67 33.08
N ALA A 192 39.34 77.36 31.81
CA ALA A 192 39.48 78.32 30.72
C ALA A 192 38.60 79.57 30.91
N ILE A 193 37.34 79.41 31.35
CA ILE A 193 36.44 80.53 31.66
C ILE A 193 37.00 81.37 32.82
N LYS A 194 37.52 80.72 33.88
CA LYS A 194 38.13 81.42 35.01
C LYS A 194 39.34 82.24 34.56
N ASP A 195 40.20 81.68 33.72
CA ASP A 195 41.40 82.36 33.23
C ASP A 195 41.05 83.52 32.29
N PHE A 196 40.07 83.32 31.40
CA PHE A 196 39.53 84.40 30.55
C PHE A 196 38.95 85.54 31.39
N ASN A 197 38.11 85.24 32.38
CA ASN A 197 37.55 86.25 33.28
C ASN A 197 38.62 86.98 34.08
N ARG A 198 39.71 86.29 34.45
CA ARG A 198 40.85 86.90 35.13
C ARG A 198 41.61 87.86 34.20
N ALA A 199 41.85 87.47 32.95
CA ALA A 199 42.48 88.33 31.95
C ALA A 199 41.61 89.57 31.67
N LEU A 200 40.31 89.39 31.45
CA LEU A 200 39.36 90.48 31.23
C LEU A 200 39.33 91.46 32.42
N ALA A 201 39.41 90.96 33.65
CA ALA A 201 39.49 91.81 34.84
C ALA A 201 40.78 92.64 34.91
N VAL A 202 41.90 92.12 34.38
CA VAL A 202 43.16 92.88 34.27
C VAL A 202 43.04 93.94 33.19
N GLU A 203 42.55 93.59 32.00
CA GLU A 203 42.34 94.55 30.90
C GLU A 203 41.42 95.69 31.32
N LEU A 204 40.32 95.39 32.02
CA LEU A 204 39.39 96.42 32.50
C LEU A 204 40.04 97.35 33.54
N ARG A 205 40.92 96.82 34.40
CA ARG A 205 41.70 97.65 35.33
C ARG A 205 42.65 98.57 34.58
N GLU A 206 43.36 98.06 33.58
CA GLU A 206 44.25 98.88 32.75
C GLU A 206 43.49 99.96 31.98
N GLN A 207 42.33 99.64 31.41
CA GLN A 207 41.48 100.63 30.74
C GLN A 207 41.05 101.74 31.70
N ARG A 208 40.58 101.39 32.91
CA ARG A 208 40.22 102.39 33.93
C ARG A 208 41.41 103.27 34.32
N GLU A 209 42.60 102.70 34.47
CA GLU A 209 43.80 103.48 34.76
C GLU A 209 44.18 104.40 33.58
N ARG A 210 44.02 103.96 32.32
CA ARG A 210 44.20 104.83 31.14
C ARG A 210 43.17 105.95 31.11
N GLU A 211 41.90 105.65 31.35
CA GLU A 211 40.83 106.65 31.42
C GLU A 211 41.08 107.66 32.54
N ARG A 212 41.50 107.21 33.73
CA ARG A 212 41.88 108.11 34.84
C ARG A 212 43.03 109.02 34.45
N ARG A 213 44.08 108.49 33.80
CA ARG A 213 45.18 109.32 33.29
C ARG A 213 44.72 110.35 32.25
N GLN A 214 43.84 109.95 31.33
CA GLN A 214 43.27 110.88 30.35
C GLN A 214 42.44 111.98 31.02
N VAL A 215 41.65 111.64 32.04
CA VAL A 215 40.89 112.62 32.82
C VAL A 215 41.84 113.57 33.56
N GLU A 216 42.91 113.06 34.17
CA GLU A 216 43.92 113.89 34.84
C GLU A 216 44.66 114.81 33.84
N GLU A 217 45.04 114.32 32.66
CA GLU A 217 45.61 115.14 31.59
C GLU A 217 44.65 116.21 31.11
N ASN A 218 43.38 115.86 30.86
CA ASN A 218 42.34 116.80 30.45
C ASN A 218 42.15 117.89 31.52
N ASN A 219 42.04 117.51 32.80
CA ASN A 219 41.95 118.45 33.92
C ASN A 219 43.16 119.40 33.95
N ARG A 220 44.37 118.86 33.72
CA ARG A 220 45.59 119.67 33.65
C ARG A 220 45.56 120.65 32.48
N THR A 221 45.12 120.21 31.29
CA THR A 221 44.97 121.09 30.13
C THR A 221 43.90 122.17 30.37
N ASP A 222 42.80 121.84 31.04
CA ASP A 222 41.74 122.79 31.34
C ASP A 222 42.21 123.88 32.34
N ILE A 223 42.96 123.49 33.38
CA ILE A 223 43.62 124.41 34.30
C ILE A 223 44.61 125.32 33.54
N LEU A 224 45.45 124.76 32.67
CA LEU A 224 46.39 125.55 31.86
C LEU A 224 45.67 126.52 30.92
N ASN A 225 44.59 126.08 30.28
CA ASN A 225 43.75 126.93 29.43
C ASN A 225 43.12 128.08 30.22
N HIS A 226 42.62 127.83 31.45
CA HIS A 226 42.09 128.88 32.32
C HIS A 226 43.18 129.88 32.73
N LEU A 227 44.36 129.41 33.12
CA LEU A 227 45.49 130.27 33.50
C LEU A 227 45.98 131.16 32.34
N GLN A 228 45.99 130.65 31.11
CA GLN A 228 46.40 131.40 29.91
C GLN A 228 45.25 132.22 29.31
N GLY A 229 44.00 131.87 29.65
CA GLY A 229 42.79 132.52 29.14
C GLY A 229 42.72 134.00 29.49
N GLU A 230 42.10 134.79 28.60
CA GLU A 230 42.07 136.26 28.64
C GLU A 230 41.53 136.86 29.94
N LEU A 231 40.74 136.10 30.70
CA LEU A 231 40.19 136.54 31.99
C LEU A 231 41.27 136.59 33.08
N LEU A 232 42.10 135.55 33.22
CA LEU A 232 43.12 135.45 34.28
C LEU A 232 44.48 136.03 33.86
N SER A 233 44.83 135.98 32.58
CA SER A 233 46.09 136.55 32.07
C SER A 233 46.03 138.06 31.82
N GLU A 234 44.85 138.67 32.00
CA GLU A 234 44.56 140.08 31.76
C GLU A 234 45.15 140.66 30.46
N SER A 235 45.32 139.84 29.44
CA SER A 235 45.95 140.25 28.19
C SER A 235 45.15 141.37 27.52
N VAL A 236 45.81 142.50 27.24
CA VAL A 236 45.18 143.64 26.56
C VAL A 236 44.92 143.26 25.10
N GLN A 237 43.65 143.06 24.73
CA GLN A 237 43.26 142.87 23.34
C GLN A 237 43.61 144.14 22.54
N ARG A 238 44.63 144.04 21.68
CA ARG A 238 45.03 145.08 20.74
C ARG A 238 44.00 145.19 19.61
N SER A 239 42.98 146.01 19.81
CA SER A 239 42.08 146.43 18.74
C SER A 239 41.99 147.97 18.68
N ALA A 240 41.89 148.51 17.47
CA ALA A 240 42.02 149.95 17.18
C ALA A 240 40.93 150.84 17.83
N ARG A 241 39.89 150.25 18.44
CA ARG A 241 38.83 150.96 19.15
C ARG A 241 38.52 150.20 20.43
N VAL A 242 38.83 150.79 21.58
CA VAL A 242 38.68 150.10 22.87
C VAL A 242 37.20 149.91 23.19
N ARG A 243 36.77 148.67 23.41
CA ARG A 243 35.42 148.32 23.89
C ARG A 243 35.22 148.86 25.30
N ARG A 244 34.09 149.53 25.56
CA ARG A 244 33.76 150.14 26.86
C ARG A 244 33.89 149.16 28.03
N ASP A 245 33.49 147.92 27.81
CA ASP A 245 33.40 146.89 28.85
C ASP A 245 34.75 146.22 29.17
N CYS A 246 35.81 146.54 28.42
CA CYS A 246 37.14 145.94 28.54
C CYS A 246 38.26 146.99 28.59
N TYR A 247 37.93 148.21 29.00
CA TYR A 247 38.90 149.28 29.20
C TYR A 247 39.67 149.06 30.51
N LYS A 248 40.98 148.77 30.40
CA LYS A 248 41.88 148.49 31.55
C LYS A 248 42.97 149.56 31.68
N GLY A 249 42.54 150.82 31.79
CA GLY A 249 43.43 151.97 31.94
C GLY A 249 44.22 152.33 30.68
N MET A 250 44.97 153.43 30.74
CA MET A 250 45.85 153.86 29.64
C MET A 250 47.14 153.04 29.65
N THR A 251 47.67 152.75 28.46
CA THR A 251 48.96 152.05 28.33
C THR A 251 50.10 152.94 28.84
N PRO A 252 51.19 152.36 29.38
CA PRO A 252 52.30 153.16 29.95
C PRO A 252 52.98 154.09 28.93
N GLU A 253 52.81 153.83 27.62
CA GLU A 253 53.26 154.72 26.54
C GLU A 253 52.38 155.97 26.39
N GLN A 254 51.09 155.91 26.77
CA GLN A 254 50.13 157.02 26.69
C GLN A 254 50.10 157.91 27.96
N ILE A 255 50.74 157.49 29.05
CA ILE A 255 50.82 158.25 30.31
C ILE A 255 52.09 159.15 30.35
N ARG A 256 52.97 159.05 29.35
CA ARG A 256 54.23 159.83 29.24
C ARG A 256 54.15 161.05 28.31
N GLU A 257 52.98 161.35 27.72
CA GLU A 257 52.62 162.63 27.06
C GLU A 257 51.63 163.40 27.91
#